data_AF-A0A1Q4P0I2-F1
#
_entry.id   AF-A0A1Q4P0I2-F1
#
_cell.length_a   1.000
_cell.length_b   1.000
_cell.length_c   1.000
_cell.angle_alpha   90.00
_cell.angle_beta   90.00
_cell.angle_gamma   90.00
#
_symmetry.space_group_name_H-M   'P 1'
#
loop_
_entity.id
_entity.type
_entity.pdbx_description
1 polymer ?
#
loop_
_entity_poly.entity_id
_entity_poly.type
_entity_poly.pdbx_seq_one_letter_code
_entity_poly.pdbx_strand_id
1 'polypeptide(L)' 'MALREMHSALVELSHNEKRKVEGEKQETWPGTRELAEQCDVDIYRARALLLKLVEQKLARKSEKRFHKSLRWLAINTRN' A
#
# COMPACT_ATOMS: atom_id res chain seq x y z
N MET A 1 14.96 -5.46 2.02
CA MET A 1 14.01 -4.68 1.21
C MET A 1 14.36 -3.21 1.07
N ALA A 2 14.31 -2.71 -0.17
CA ALA A 2 14.42 -1.31 -0.55
C ALA A 2 13.04 -0.64 -0.83
N LEU A 3 13.01 0.70 -0.89
CA LEU A 3 11.78 1.48 -1.12
C LEU A 3 11.09 1.15 -2.46
N ARG A 4 11.87 0.85 -3.50
CA ARG A 4 11.37 0.51 -4.84
C ARG A 4 10.61 -0.82 -4.86
N GLU A 5 11.09 -1.82 -4.12
CA GLU A 5 10.45 -3.13 -4.01
C GLU A 5 9.09 -3.02 -3.31
N MET A 6 9.02 -2.25 -2.22
CA MET A 6 7.75 -1.93 -1.54
C MET A 6 6.75 -1.22 -2.46
N HIS A 7 7.23 -0.32 -3.32
CA HIS A 7 6.38 0.34 -4.30
C HIS A 7 5.84 -0.65 -5.36
N SER A 8 6.68 -1.56 -5.86
CA SER A 8 6.25 -2.62 -6.80
C SER A 8 5.17 -3.50 -6.17
N ALA A 9 5.41 -3.98 -4.95
CA ALA A 9 4.42 -4.80 -4.22
C ALA A 9 3.10 -4.06 -4.01
N LEU A 10 3.17 -2.77 -3.66
CA LEU A 10 1.97 -1.93 -3.52
C LEU A 10 1.22 -1.76 -4.84
N VAL A 11 1.92 -1.56 -5.95
CA VAL A 11 1.32 -1.48 -7.30
C VAL A 11 0.64 -2.81 -7.65
N GLU A 12 1.31 -3.93 -7.46
CA GLU A 12 0.78 -5.27 -7.74
C GLU A 12 -0.49 -5.55 -6.94
N LEU A 13 -0.47 -5.32 -5.62
CA LEU A 13 -1.63 -5.53 -4.76
C LEU A 13 -2.77 -4.56 -5.05
N SER A 14 -2.47 -3.32 -5.45
CA SER A 14 -3.49 -2.32 -5.81
C SER A 14 -4.21 -2.69 -7.11
N HIS A 15 -3.55 -3.36 -8.05
CA HIS A 15 -4.11 -3.76 -9.35
C HIS A 15 -4.74 -5.15 -9.37
N ASN A 16 -4.73 -5.87 -8.25
CA ASN A 16 -5.39 -7.18 -8.14
C ASN A 16 -6.87 -7.05 -8.54
N GLU A 17 -7.34 -7.94 -9.43
CA GLU A 17 -8.67 -7.89 -10.04
C GLU A 17 -9.81 -7.81 -9.02
N LYS A 18 -9.63 -8.35 -7.81
CA LYS A 18 -10.60 -8.21 -6.71
C LYS A 18 -10.80 -6.77 -6.22
N ARG A 19 -9.77 -5.92 -6.31
CA ARG A 19 -9.79 -4.52 -5.82
C ARG A 19 -10.04 -3.50 -6.92
N LYS A 20 -9.93 -3.91 -8.19
CA LYS A 20 -10.21 -3.09 -9.37
C LYS A 20 -11.68 -2.64 -9.45
N VAL A 21 -12.59 -3.43 -8.87
CA VAL A 21 -14.04 -3.17 -8.85
C VAL A 21 -14.47 -2.28 -7.67
N GLU A 22 -13.69 -2.24 -6.58
CA GLU A 22 -14.04 -1.52 -5.34
C GLU A 22 -13.04 -0.40 -4.98
N GLY A 23 -12.26 0.07 -5.95
CA GLY A 23 -11.11 0.98 -5.74
C GLY A 23 -11.42 2.31 -5.02
N GLU A 24 -12.70 2.68 -4.92
CA GLU A 24 -13.15 3.85 -4.17
C GLU A 24 -13.22 3.62 -2.65
N LYS A 25 -13.44 2.38 -2.20
CA LYS A 25 -13.57 2.07 -0.77
C LYS A 25 -12.20 1.82 -0.16
N GLN A 26 -11.74 2.76 0.68
CA GLN A 26 -10.46 2.65 1.37
C GLN A 26 -10.28 1.35 2.18
N GLU A 27 -11.37 0.68 2.59
CA GLU A 27 -11.32 -0.59 3.33
C GLU A 27 -10.77 -1.77 2.51
N THR A 28 -10.90 -1.70 1.19
CA THR A 28 -10.51 -2.74 0.24
C THR A 28 -9.05 -2.60 -0.22
N TRP A 29 -8.39 -1.50 0.14
CA TRP A 29 -6.99 -1.24 -0.18
C TRP A 29 -6.02 -2.16 0.60
N PRO A 30 -4.81 -2.41 0.09
CA PRO A 30 -3.82 -3.25 0.77
C PRO A 30 -3.53 -2.82 2.21
N GLY A 31 -3.48 -3.78 3.13
CA GLY A 31 -3.09 -3.51 4.52
C GLY A 31 -1.57 -3.52 4.70
N THR A 32 -1.06 -2.88 5.76
CA THR A 32 0.39 -2.90 6.06
C THR A 32 0.93 -4.33 6.22
N ARG A 33 0.15 -5.22 6.84
CA ARG A 33 0.57 -6.61 7.10
C ARG A 33 0.68 -7.42 5.81
N GLU A 34 -0.29 -7.27 4.91
CA GLU A 34 -0.27 -7.94 3.60
C GLU A 34 0.95 -7.52 2.77
N LEU A 35 1.25 -6.21 2.77
CA LEU A 35 2.45 -5.68 2.14
C LEU A 35 3.73 -6.22 2.80
N ALA A 36 3.77 -6.29 4.13
CA ALA A 36 4.90 -6.82 4.87
C ALA A 36 5.16 -8.30 4.57
N GLU A 37 4.10 -9.11 4.50
CA GLU A 37 4.15 -10.55 4.17
C GLU A 37 4.60 -10.77 2.72
N GLN A 38 4.06 -10.05 1.74
CA GLN A 38 4.51 -10.15 0.34
C GLN A 38 5.97 -9.76 0.16
N CYS A 39 6.46 -8.88 1.03
CA CYS A 39 7.79 -8.32 0.98
C CYS A 39 8.81 -9.05 1.87
N ASP A 40 8.37 -10.03 2.66
CA ASP A 40 9.18 -10.68 3.70
C ASP A 40 9.95 -9.68 4.59
N VAL A 41 9.22 -8.71 5.15
CA VAL A 41 9.76 -7.71 6.08
C VAL A 41 8.89 -7.57 7.32
N ASP A 42 9.47 -7.01 8.38
CA ASP A 42 8.70 -6.67 9.56
C ASP A 42 7.66 -5.57 9.27
N ILE A 43 6.54 -5.61 9.99
CA ILE A 43 5.41 -4.71 9.78
C ILE A 43 5.75 -3.24 10.05
N TYR A 44 6.74 -2.96 10.91
CA TYR A 44 7.14 -1.59 11.24
C TYR A 44 8.01 -0.98 10.14
N ARG A 45 8.93 -1.77 9.56
CA ARG A 45 9.73 -1.40 8.40
C ARG A 45 8.86 -1.22 7.17
N ALA A 46 7.89 -2.12 6.94
CA ALA A 46 6.91 -1.93 5.87
C ALA A 46 6.17 -0.59 6.03
N ARG A 47 5.66 -0.30 7.24
CA ARG A 47 4.98 0.98 7.52
C ARG A 47 5.87 2.19 7.28
N ALA A 48 7.14 2.14 7.70
CA ALA A 48 8.08 3.23 7.50
C ALA A 48 8.35 3.48 6.00
N LEU A 49 8.51 2.43 5.20
CA LEU A 49 8.67 2.54 3.75
C LEU A 49 7.41 3.10 3.08
N LEU A 50 6.23 2.65 3.48
CA LEU A 50 4.95 3.13 2.94
C LEU A 50 4.70 4.61 3.26
N LEU A 51 5.08 5.08 4.44
CA LEU A 51 5.04 6.51 4.76
C LEU A 51 6.00 7.32 3.88
N LYS A 52 7.21 6.82 3.61
CA LYS A 52 8.12 7.47 2.65
C LYS A 52 7.54 7.53 1.23
N LEU A 53 6.81 6.51 0.80
CA LEU A 53 6.11 6.54 -0.50
C LEU A 53 5.00 7.61 -0.54
N VAL A 54 4.30 7.84 0.59
CA VAL A 54 3.32 8.93 0.70
C VAL A 54 4.01 10.30 0.61
N GLU A 55 5.14 10.48 1.29
CA GLU A 55 5.95 11.71 1.20
C GLU A 55 6.41 11.98 -0.25
N GLN A 56 6.74 10.91 -1.00
CA GLN A 56 7.13 10.98 -2.41
C GLN A 56 5.95 11.08 -3.39
N LYS A 57 4.70 11.16 -2.89
CA LYS A 57 3.47 11.17 -3.72
C LYS A 57 3.34 9.96 -4.63
N LEU A 58 3.91 8.82 -4.22
CA LEU A 58 3.81 7.53 -4.90
C LEU A 58 2.75 6.62 -4.27
N ALA A 59 2.25 6.98 -3.08
CA ALA A 59 1.19 6.25 -2.39
C ALA A 59 0.20 7.18 -1.68
N ARG A 60 -1.02 6.69 -1.45
CA ARG A 60 -1.99 7.27 -0.51
C ARG A 60 -2.21 6.31 0.66
N LYS A 61 -2.49 6.88 1.83
CA LYS A 61 -3.00 6.13 2.99
C LYS A 61 -4.48 6.42 3.19
N SER A 62 -5.20 5.45 3.75
CA SER A 62 -6.57 5.68 4.20
C SER A 62 -6.63 6.78 5.28
N GLU A 63 -7.77 7.47 5.33
CA GLU A 63 -8.02 8.52 6.32
C GLU A 63 -8.10 7.96 7.73
N LYS A 64 -8.78 6.81 7.85
CA LYS A 64 -8.95 6.07 9.10
C LYS A 64 -8.28 4.70 9.05
N ARG A 65 -8.17 4.08 10.22
CA ARG A 65 -7.77 2.68 10.35
C ARG A 65 -8.98 1.77 10.12
N PHE A 66 -8.80 0.74 9.30
CA PHE A 66 -9.77 -0.34 9.10
C PHE A 66 -9.21 -1.59 9.78
N HIS A 67 -9.97 -2.20 10.69
CA HIS A 67 -9.51 -3.33 11.50
C HIS A 67 -8.13 -3.08 12.16
N LYS A 68 -7.94 -1.90 12.75
CA LYS A 68 -6.68 -1.44 13.38
C LYS A 68 -5.48 -1.25 12.43
N SER A 69 -5.63 -1.46 11.12
CA SER A 69 -4.58 -1.23 10.12
C SER A 69 -4.88 0.00 9.25
N LEU A 70 -3.84 0.71 8.83
CA LEU A 70 -3.94 1.62 7.70
C LEU A 70 -4.04 0.81 6.40
N ARG A 71 -4.63 1.44 5.39
CA ARG A 71 -4.76 0.88 4.06
C ARG A 71 -4.03 1.77 3.05
N TRP A 72 -3.49 1.18 1.99
CA TRP A 72 -2.52 1.84 1.12
C TRP A 72 -2.91 1.68 -0.34
N LEU A 73 -2.81 2.75 -1.13
CA LEU A 73 -3.08 2.71 -2.57
C LEU A 73 -1.87 3.27 -3.32
N ALA A 74 -1.42 2.56 -4.36
CA ALA A 74 -0.41 3.09 -5.27
C ALA A 74 -0.98 4.27 -6.08
N ILE A 75 -0.22 5.36 -6.19
CA ILE A 75 -0.55 6.45 -7.11
C ILE A 75 0.19 6.17 -8.42
N ASN A 76 -0.53 5.70 -9.44
CA ASN A 76 0.02 5.65 -10.79
C ASN A 76 0.06 7.08 -11.36
N THR A 77 1.22 7.72 -11.32
CA THR A 77 1.49 8.86 -12.18
C THR A 77 1.74 8.32 -13.59
N ARG A 78 0.67 8.16 -14.36
CA ARG A 78 0.79 8.19 -15.84
C ARG A 78 1.07 9.64 -16.19
N ASN A 79 2.34 9.96 -16.39
CA ASN A 79 2.72 11.19 -17.09
C ASN A 79 2.72 10.90 -18.59
#